data_AF-A0A8S9SKW1-F1
#
_entry.id   AF-A0A8S9SKW1-F1
#
_cell.length_a   1.000
_cell.length_b   1.000
_cell.length_c   1.000
_cell.angle_alpha   90.00
_cell.angle_beta   90.00
_cell.angle_gamma   90.00
#
_symmetry.space_group_name_H-M   'P 1'
#
loop_
_entity.id
_entity.type
_entity.pdbx_description
1 polymer ?
#
loop_
_entity_poly.entity_id
_entity_poly.type
_entity_poly.pdbx_seq_one_letter_code
_entity_poly.pdbx_strand_id
1 'polypeptide(L)'
;MFRLTIILILLSVYTEQASGGSIFLYNQVRHGILMKVHCKSGDSDMGWHVRKYGGFYGFDFKDHILDKTLFWCNVWSGPNFSRNASFVAYEGKQYKNRNNWIRWSVRGDGIYESIDGATPWKFKYHWFGTPL
;
A
#
# COMPACT_ATOMS: atom_id res chain seq x y z
N MET A 1 36.15 27.01 0.51
CA MET A 1 34.98 27.22 -0.37
C MET A 1 34.63 25.96 -1.16
N PHE A 2 35.55 25.35 -1.92
CA PHE A 2 35.31 24.10 -2.67
C PHE A 2 34.77 22.90 -1.86
N ARG A 3 35.21 22.71 -0.60
CA ARG A 3 34.73 21.60 0.26
C ARG A 3 33.26 21.73 0.69
N LEU A 4 32.77 22.95 0.94
CA LEU A 4 31.37 23.17 1.30
C LEU A 4 30.45 22.95 0.09
N THR A 5 30.86 23.43 -1.08
CA THR A 5 30.12 23.22 -2.32
C THR A 5 30.02 21.75 -2.71
N ILE A 6 31.07 20.94 -2.51
CA ILE A 6 31.00 19.48 -2.75
C ILE A 6 29.99 18.81 -1.81
N ILE A 7 29.98 19.17 -0.52
CA ILE A 7 29.01 18.61 0.44
C ILE A 7 27.57 18.99 0.05
N LEU A 8 27.32 20.24 -0.35
CA LEU A 8 26.00 20.69 -0.79
C LEU A 8 25.56 20.03 -2.11
N ILE A 9 26.49 19.79 -3.05
CA ILE A 9 26.22 19.03 -4.28
C ILE A 9 25.90 17.56 -3.96
N LEU A 10 26.65 16.91 -3.07
CA LEU A 10 26.36 15.54 -2.66
C LEU A 10 25.00 15.41 -1.96
N LEU A 11 24.64 16.38 -1.10
CA LEU A 11 23.34 16.40 -0.43
C LEU A 11 22.18 16.62 -1.41
N SER A 12 22.32 17.52 -2.39
CA SER A 12 21.28 17.76 -3.41
C SER A 12 21.08 16.57 -4.34
N VAL A 13 22.16 15.94 -4.80
CA VAL A 13 22.09 14.68 -5.57
C VAL A 13 21.44 13.56 -4.74
N TYR A 14 21.70 13.50 -3.43
CA TYR A 14 21.06 12.53 -2.53
C TYR A 14 19.55 12.74 -2.41
N THR A 15 19.07 13.99 -2.38
CA THR A 15 17.64 14.29 -2.29
C THR A 15 16.88 13.95 -3.57
N GLU A 16 17.54 13.96 -4.72
CA GLU A 16 16.96 13.58 -6.01
C GLU A 16 16.76 12.06 -6.16
N GLN A 17 17.32 11.26 -5.25
CA GLN A 17 17.22 9.80 -5.26
C GLN A 17 16.20 9.23 -4.26
N ALA A 18 15.18 10.00 -3.87
CA ALA A 18 14.01 9.49 -3.15
C ALA A 18 13.12 8.69 -4.12
N SER A 19 13.54 7.45 -4.41
CA SER A 19 12.69 6.44 -5.05
C SER A 19 11.49 6.10 -4.17
N GLY A 20 10.41 5.62 -4.74
CA GLY A 20 9.26 5.20 -3.96
C GLY A 20 8.57 4.01 -4.57
N GLY A 21 7.26 4.06 -4.68
CA GLY A 21 6.50 2.98 -5.28
C GLY A 21 5.03 3.34 -5.42
N SER A 22 4.26 2.33 -5.79
CA SER A 22 2.82 2.45 -5.99
C SER A 22 2.11 1.33 -5.24
N ILE A 23 1.07 1.69 -4.48
CA ILE A 23 0.19 0.72 -3.81
C ILE A 23 -1.15 0.70 -4.53
N PHE A 24 -1.66 -0.50 -4.82
CA PHE A 24 -2.97 -0.71 -5.41
C PHE A 24 -3.77 -1.74 -4.60
N LEU A 25 -5.01 -1.41 -4.24
CA LEU A 25 -5.96 -2.28 -3.54
C LEU A 25 -7.16 -2.56 -4.45
N TYR A 26 -7.29 -3.79 -4.91
CA TYR A 26 -8.35 -4.26 -5.81
C TYR A 26 -9.48 -4.90 -5.01
N ASN A 27 -10.72 -4.45 -5.25
CA ASN A 27 -11.90 -5.13 -4.73
C ASN A 27 -12.23 -6.35 -5.60
N GLN A 28 -11.94 -7.53 -5.06
CA GLN A 28 -12.21 -8.83 -5.67
C GLN A 28 -13.06 -9.70 -4.73
N VAL A 29 -13.86 -9.09 -3.85
CA VAL A 29 -14.65 -9.82 -2.84
C VAL A 29 -15.74 -10.66 -3.52
N ARG A 30 -16.71 -9.99 -4.15
CA ARG A 30 -17.77 -10.57 -4.99
C ARG A 30 -18.51 -9.45 -5.72
N HIS A 31 -19.13 -9.75 -6.87
CA HIS A 31 -20.06 -8.84 -7.53
C HIS A 31 -21.12 -8.31 -6.55
N GLY A 32 -21.42 -7.01 -6.64
CA GLY A 32 -22.38 -6.32 -5.78
C GLY A 32 -21.84 -5.91 -4.40
N ILE A 33 -20.65 -6.37 -4.00
CA ILE A 33 -20.05 -6.02 -2.70
C ILE A 33 -19.10 -4.83 -2.84
N LEU A 34 -19.33 -3.81 -2.02
CA LEU A 34 -18.46 -2.64 -1.90
C LEU A 34 -17.29 -2.93 -0.96
N MET A 35 -16.13 -2.39 -1.31
CA MET A 35 -14.96 -2.34 -0.43
C MET A 35 -14.72 -0.90 -0.03
N LYS A 36 -14.71 -0.63 1.28
CA LYS A 36 -14.23 0.64 1.84
C LYS A 36 -12.76 0.47 2.21
N VAL A 37 -11.94 1.48 1.98
CA VAL A 37 -10.50 1.46 2.27
C VAL A 37 -10.05 2.76 2.90
N HIS A 38 -9.09 2.66 3.81
CA HIS A 38 -8.40 3.79 4.43
C HIS A 38 -6.95 3.40 4.68
N CYS A 39 -6.01 4.17 4.14
CA CYS A 39 -4.57 3.94 4.33
C CYS A 39 -3.92 5.15 4.99
N LYS A 40 -2.84 4.90 5.73
CA LYS A 40 -2.06 5.91 6.45
C LYS A 40 -0.57 5.57 6.43
N SER A 41 0.26 6.60 6.58
CA SER A 41 1.71 6.48 6.84
C SER A 41 2.16 7.61 7.78
N GLY A 42 2.51 7.27 9.03
CA GLY A 42 2.80 8.26 10.07
C GLY A 42 1.61 9.21 10.27
N ASP A 43 1.86 10.51 10.16
CA ASP A 43 0.83 11.56 10.24
C ASP A 43 0.11 11.81 8.91
N SER A 44 0.52 11.14 7.83
CA SER A 44 -0.09 11.29 6.52
C SER A 44 -1.29 10.34 6.37
N ASP A 45 -2.44 10.92 6.03
CA ASP A 45 -3.70 10.21 5.82
C ASP A 45 -4.05 10.23 4.32
N MET A 46 -4.24 9.05 3.72
CA MET A 46 -4.56 8.92 2.29
C MET A 46 -6.07 8.98 2.01
N GLY A 47 -6.88 9.22 3.04
CA GLY A 47 -8.32 9.42 2.95
C GLY A 47 -9.13 8.14 2.81
N TRP A 48 -10.44 8.32 2.89
CA TRP A 48 -11.43 7.24 2.79
C TRP A 48 -11.91 7.07 1.35
N HIS A 49 -11.91 5.83 0.86
CA HIS A 49 -12.36 5.51 -0.49
C HIS A 49 -13.30 4.31 -0.48
N VAL A 50 -14.24 4.28 -1.41
CA VAL A 50 -15.12 3.13 -1.65
C VAL A 50 -14.96 2.68 -3.09
N ARG A 51 -14.84 1.37 -3.31
CA ARG A 51 -14.68 0.76 -4.63
C ARG A 51 -15.67 -0.37 -4.83
N LYS A 52 -16.38 -0.34 -5.95
CA LYS A 52 -17.19 -1.46 -6.43
C LYS A 52 -16.32 -2.65 -6.80
N TYR A 53 -16.93 -3.84 -6.89
CA TYR A 53 -16.27 -5.04 -7.39
C TYR A 53 -15.58 -4.78 -8.73
N GLY A 54 -14.37 -5.32 -8.90
CA GLY A 54 -13.51 -5.12 -10.07
C GLY A 54 -12.76 -3.78 -10.09
N GLY A 55 -13.14 -2.81 -9.25
CA GLY A 55 -12.44 -1.53 -9.11
C GLY A 55 -11.23 -1.61 -8.18
N PHE A 56 -10.40 -0.57 -8.22
CA PHE A 56 -9.25 -0.43 -7.33
C PHE A 56 -9.09 0.98 -6.76
N TYR A 57 -8.43 1.05 -5.61
CA TYR A 57 -7.89 2.28 -5.05
C TYR A 57 -6.36 2.20 -5.12
N GLY A 58 -5.69 3.28 -5.51
CA GLY A 58 -4.23 3.28 -5.54
C GLY A 58 -3.65 4.67 -5.43
N PHE A 59 -2.39 4.72 -5.01
CA PHE A 59 -1.63 5.95 -4.84
C PHE A 59 -0.13 5.67 -5.00
N ASP A 60 0.58 6.69 -5.44
CA ASP A 60 2.04 6.70 -5.52
C ASP A 60 2.61 7.37 -4.26
N PHE A 61 3.82 6.97 -3.88
CA PHE A 61 4.54 7.55 -2.76
C PHE A 61 6.03 7.63 -3.07
N LYS A 62 6.74 8.41 -2.25
CA LYS A 62 8.21 8.46 -2.21
C LYS A 62 8.68 7.90 -0.89
N ASP A 63 9.77 7.13 -0.90
CA ASP A 63 10.33 6.64 0.34
C ASP A 63 11.06 7.72 1.12
N HIS A 64 11.01 7.57 2.45
CA HIS A 64 11.94 8.24 3.32
C HIS A 64 13.35 7.70 3.05
N ILE A 65 14.36 8.57 3.01
CA ILE A 65 15.78 8.27 2.70
C ILE A 65 16.40 7.17 3.59
N LEU A 66 15.76 6.83 4.71
CA LEU A 66 16.23 5.86 5.70
C LEU A 66 15.33 4.60 5.74
N ASP A 67 14.56 4.35 4.68
CA ASP A 67 13.64 3.22 4.53
C ASP A 67 12.64 3.08 5.69
N LYS A 68 12.25 4.22 6.28
CA LYS A 68 11.32 4.32 7.42
C LYS A 68 9.86 4.41 7.00
N THR A 69 9.58 4.40 5.70
CA THR A 69 8.22 4.47 5.18
C THR A 69 7.44 3.23 5.56
N LEU A 70 6.26 3.43 6.15
CA LEU A 70 5.37 2.36 6.56
C LEU A 70 3.95 2.78 6.19
N PHE A 71 3.31 2.04 5.29
CA PHE A 71 1.89 2.19 5.01
C PHE A 71 1.11 1.06 5.65
N TRP A 72 0.09 1.41 6.43
CA TRP A 72 -0.93 0.46 6.86
C TRP A 72 -2.27 0.83 6.25
N CYS A 73 -3.03 -0.19 5.86
CA CYS A 73 -4.35 -0.04 5.28
C CYS A 73 -5.37 -0.83 6.09
N ASN A 74 -6.55 -0.25 6.18
CA ASN A 74 -7.75 -0.89 6.69
C ASN A 74 -8.72 -1.03 5.53
N VAL A 75 -9.32 -2.21 5.41
CA VAL A 75 -10.37 -2.47 4.42
C VAL A 75 -11.61 -3.02 5.12
N TRP A 76 -12.78 -2.63 4.63
CA TRP A 76 -14.06 -3.13 5.11
C TRP A 76 -14.92 -3.61 3.96
N SER A 77 -15.74 -4.61 4.24
CA SER A 77 -16.61 -5.26 3.27
C SER A 77 -17.82 -5.88 3.96
N GLY A 78 -18.78 -6.34 3.16
CA GLY A 78 -19.99 -7.02 3.63
C GLY A 78 -21.13 -6.09 4.02
N PRO A 79 -22.26 -6.66 4.48
CA PRO A 79 -23.43 -5.89 4.89
C PRO A 79 -23.03 -4.84 5.94
N ASN A 80 -23.33 -3.57 5.66
CA ASN A 80 -22.97 -2.44 6.52
C ASN A 80 -21.48 -2.38 6.91
N PHE A 81 -20.57 -2.90 6.07
CA PHE A 81 -19.14 -2.95 6.34
C PHE A 81 -18.75 -3.69 7.64
N SER A 82 -19.52 -4.72 8.02
CA SER A 82 -19.33 -5.49 9.24
C SER A 82 -18.03 -6.29 9.30
N ARG A 83 -17.45 -6.63 8.15
CA ARG A 83 -16.19 -7.38 8.05
C ARG A 83 -15.04 -6.45 7.73
N ASN A 84 -13.90 -6.62 8.39
CA ASN A 84 -12.75 -5.74 8.18
C ASN A 84 -11.42 -6.48 8.22
N ALA A 85 -10.37 -5.85 7.69
CA ALA A 85 -9.00 -6.31 7.83
C ALA A 85 -8.05 -5.11 7.89
N SER A 86 -7.06 -5.21 8.77
CA SER A 86 -6.00 -4.22 8.94
C SER A 86 -4.67 -4.89 8.62
N PHE A 87 -3.86 -4.28 7.77
CA PHE A 87 -2.60 -4.87 7.33
C PHE A 87 -1.55 -3.82 6.94
N VAL A 88 -0.29 -4.23 6.99
CA VAL A 88 0.83 -3.44 6.47
C VAL A 88 0.86 -3.61 4.96
N ALA A 89 0.59 -2.53 4.24
CA ALA A 89 0.57 -2.50 2.79
C ALA A 89 1.96 -2.30 2.19
N TYR A 90 2.88 -1.68 2.94
CA TYR A 90 4.27 -1.47 2.57
C TYR A 90 5.13 -1.16 3.80
N GLU A 91 6.35 -1.68 3.83
CA GLU A 91 7.38 -1.31 4.81
C GLU A 91 8.76 -1.24 4.14
N GLY A 92 9.38 -0.06 4.09
CA GLY A 92 10.60 0.18 3.31
C GLY A 92 11.74 -0.82 3.60
N LYS A 93 11.90 -1.24 4.87
CA LYS A 93 12.91 -2.25 5.25
C LYS A 93 12.69 -3.63 4.64
N GLN A 94 11.43 -4.00 4.40
CA GLN A 94 11.06 -5.30 3.83
C GLN A 94 11.20 -5.30 2.31
N TYR A 95 10.85 -4.20 1.66
CA TYR A 95 10.84 -4.08 0.21
C TYR A 95 12.07 -3.30 -0.28
N LYS A 96 13.22 -4.01 -0.36
CA LYS A 96 14.52 -3.39 -0.69
C LYS A 96 14.62 -2.84 -2.12
N ASN A 97 13.77 -3.32 -3.01
CA ASN A 97 13.73 -2.82 -4.38
C ASN A 97 13.02 -1.47 -4.40
N ARG A 98 13.55 -0.56 -5.19
CA ARG A 98 13.02 0.79 -5.38
C ARG A 98 12.06 0.77 -6.57
N ASN A 99 10.94 1.51 -6.50
CA ASN A 99 9.88 1.58 -7.51
C ASN A 99 8.97 0.34 -7.63
N ASN A 100 8.72 -0.36 -6.53
CA ASN A 100 7.84 -1.52 -6.57
C ASN A 100 6.37 -1.14 -6.84
N TRP A 101 5.68 -2.00 -7.58
CA TRP A 101 4.23 -1.98 -7.72
C TRP A 101 3.62 -3.05 -6.82
N ILE A 102 3.13 -2.62 -5.67
CA ILE A 102 2.60 -3.52 -4.64
C ILE A 102 1.10 -3.56 -4.79
N ARG A 103 0.61 -4.74 -5.15
CA ARG A 103 -0.78 -4.97 -5.48
C ARG A 103 -1.40 -5.87 -4.43
N TRP A 104 -2.52 -5.43 -3.88
CA TRP A 104 -3.33 -6.11 -2.89
C TRP A 104 -4.67 -6.49 -3.50
N SER A 105 -5.01 -7.77 -3.47
CA SER A 105 -6.30 -8.27 -3.92
C SER A 105 -7.12 -8.64 -2.68
N VAL A 106 -8.17 -7.87 -2.45
CA VAL A 106 -9.10 -8.05 -1.32
C VAL A 106 -10.23 -8.96 -1.80
N ARG A 107 -10.21 -10.22 -1.36
CA ARG A 107 -11.08 -11.30 -1.86
C ARG A 107 -12.09 -11.74 -0.82
N GLY A 108 -12.99 -12.65 -1.21
CA GLY A 108 -14.01 -13.21 -0.32
C GLY A 108 -13.43 -13.90 0.91
N ASP A 109 -12.33 -14.61 0.73
CA ASP A 109 -11.63 -15.49 1.68
C ASP A 109 -10.45 -14.83 2.40
N GLY A 110 -9.85 -13.78 1.82
CA GLY A 110 -8.85 -12.98 2.51
C GLY A 110 -8.15 -11.97 1.61
N ILE A 111 -6.97 -11.55 2.04
CA ILE A 111 -6.20 -10.49 1.42
C ILE A 111 -4.89 -11.07 0.89
N TYR A 112 -4.66 -10.85 -0.41
CA TYR A 112 -3.54 -11.40 -1.15
C TYR A 112 -2.62 -10.30 -1.68
N GLU A 113 -1.34 -10.61 -1.81
CA GLU A 113 -0.30 -9.71 -2.29
C GLU A 113 0.32 -10.21 -3.60
N SER A 114 0.65 -9.29 -4.48
CA SER A 114 1.52 -9.49 -5.64
C SER A 114 2.40 -8.27 -5.82
N ILE A 115 3.71 -8.50 -5.87
CA ILE A 115 4.75 -7.47 -6.05
C ILE A 115 5.23 -7.58 -7.49
N ASP A 116 5.31 -6.45 -8.21
CA ASP A 116 5.92 -6.33 -9.55
C ASP A 116 5.46 -7.38 -10.57
N GLY A 117 4.16 -7.66 -10.62
CA GLY A 117 3.64 -8.64 -11.58
C GLY A 117 3.61 -10.09 -11.06
N ALA A 118 4.26 -10.41 -9.94
CA ALA A 118 4.51 -11.79 -9.52
C ALA A 118 3.24 -12.64 -9.37
N THR A 119 3.31 -13.86 -9.91
CA THR A 119 2.27 -14.89 -9.82
C THR A 119 2.85 -16.17 -9.21
N PRO A 120 2.09 -16.93 -8.38
CA PRO A 120 0.72 -16.63 -7.95
C PRO A 120 0.67 -15.50 -6.91
N TRP A 121 -0.52 -14.91 -6.73
CA TRP A 121 -0.78 -14.00 -5.62
C TRP A 121 -0.66 -14.75 -4.30
N LYS A 122 0.03 -14.17 -3.32
CA LYS A 122 0.31 -14.80 -2.03
C LYS A 122 -0.74 -14.39 -1.01
N PHE A 123 -1.36 -15.34 -0.32
CA PHE A 123 -2.23 -15.03 0.82
C PHE A 123 -1.43 -14.39 1.95
N LYS A 124 -1.96 -13.35 2.59
CA LYS A 124 -1.25 -12.61 3.65
C LYS A 124 -2.08 -12.37 4.91
N TYR A 125 -3.36 -12.04 4.76
CA TYR A 125 -4.21 -11.68 5.90
C TYR A 125 -5.61 -12.28 5.79
N HIS A 126 -6.12 -12.73 6.92
CA HIS A 126 -7.52 -13.12 7.08
C HIS A 126 -8.40 -11.90 7.30
N TRP A 127 -9.69 -12.07 7.04
CA TRP A 127 -10.71 -11.15 7.53
C TRP A 127 -10.91 -11.30 9.04
N PHE A 128 -11.22 -10.18 9.70
CA PHE A 128 -11.82 -10.15 11.02
C PHE A 128 -13.33 -9.88 10.91
N GLY A 129 -14.10 -10.48 11.82
CA GLY A 129 -15.56 -10.44 11.83
C GLY A 129 -16.20 -11.71 11.24
N THR A 130 -17.52 -11.70 11.09
CA THR A 130 -18.27 -12.85 10.57
C THR A 130 -18.00 -13.05 9.06
N PRO A 131 -17.84 -14.31 8.60
CA PRO A 131 -17.79 -14.64 7.18
C PRO A 131 -19.05 -14.16 6.44
N LEU A 132 -18.90 -13.90 5.13
CA LEU A 132 -20.01 -13.59 4.24
C LEU A 132 -20.85 -14.84 3.92
#